data_AF-A0A0F8XW19-F1
#
_entry.id   AF-A0A0F8XW19-F1
#
_cell.length_a   1.000
_cell.length_b   1.000
_cell.length_c   1.000
_cell.angle_alpha   90.00
_cell.angle_beta   90.00
_cell.angle_gamma   90.00
#
_symmetry.space_group_name_H-M   'P 1'
#
loop_
_entity.id
_entity.type
_entity.pdbx_description
1 polymer ?
#
loop_
_entity_poly.entity_id
_entity_poly.type
_entity_poly.pdbx_seq_one_letter_code
_entity_poly.pdbx_strand_id
1 'polypeptide(L)'
;MIILSIFLFLTLLFILSNEIIRNRPMPLSGAISVGFAGLIGLEAILLNILSLFRAVTSKYIFIIHIVIICSWAVWVFFKKDKRVKKCLIIYYRIFRMLIFRRSFQLLVPLWIIIGITAWIYPPNNYDSLTYHMPRVAHWIQNQSIEYYPTPIDRQNVMGPGAEYLILFFQLLTGSDRLATLVQFFSFMLLIISTYYVIRIIKLPQKWLPYIMIIATTAPIAIMEASNTKNDLVAALITLSIIISGARFFSGNILKTQLFDFVIIGMCLGVGFLVKPTALIVALPVLIIGIVAQVKKFKTVQLFWKRSVLGFLFSLLAATAVAGPDLYRKVVYAAPRYE
;
A
#
# COMPACT_ATOMS: atom_id res chain seq x y z
N MET A 1 22.92 0.95 8.05
CA MET A 1 21.97 0.45 7.03
C MET A 1 20.54 0.39 7.53
N ILE A 2 20.23 -0.30 8.64
CA ILE A 2 18.85 -0.43 9.16
C ILE A 2 18.09 0.91 9.31
N ILE A 3 18.63 1.88 10.06
CA ILE A 3 17.98 3.19 10.27
C ILE A 3 17.77 3.92 8.94
N LEU A 4 18.75 3.83 8.03
CA LEU A 4 18.70 4.44 6.71
C LEU A 4 17.58 3.84 5.86
N SER A 5 17.40 2.51 5.87
CA SER A 5 16.32 1.83 5.14
C SER A 5 14.94 2.27 5.63
N ILE A 6 14.76 2.41 6.94
CA ILE A 6 13.50 2.90 7.53
C ILE A 6 13.27 4.36 7.15
N PHE A 7 14.31 5.20 7.25
CA PHE A 7 14.22 6.60 6.85
C PHE A 7 13.85 6.75 5.37
N LEU A 8 14.46 5.94 4.50
CA LEU A 8 14.18 5.92 3.06
C LEU A 8 12.73 5.53 2.80
N PHE A 9 12.26 4.44 3.42
CA PHE A 9 10.87 3.99 3.35
C PHE A 9 9.89 5.07 3.80
N LEU A 10 10.10 5.69 4.97
CA LEU A 10 9.23 6.73 5.50
C LEU A 10 9.23 7.99 4.62
N THR A 11 10.38 8.32 4.02
CA THR A 11 10.51 9.45 3.08
C THR A 11 9.72 9.19 1.80
N LEU A 12 9.81 7.99 1.22
CA LEU A 12 9.03 7.62 0.04
C LEU A 12 7.53 7.62 0.33
N LEU A 13 7.11 7.09 1.48
CA LEU A 13 5.72 7.12 1.92
C LEU A 13 5.21 8.56 2.11
N PHE A 14 6.05 9.44 2.68
CA PHE A 14 5.76 10.87 2.81
C PHE A 14 5.59 11.53 1.44
N ILE A 15 6.51 11.28 0.51
CA ILE A 15 6.45 11.82 -0.85
C ILE A 15 5.14 11.39 -1.52
N LEU A 16 4.86 10.09 -1.57
CA LEU A 16 3.69 9.56 -2.26
C LEU A 16 2.37 10.06 -1.66
N SER A 17 2.24 10.08 -0.33
CA SER A 17 1.06 10.63 0.33
C SER A 17 0.90 12.13 0.10
N ASN A 18 1.99 12.90 0.06
CA ASN A 18 1.97 14.32 -0.26
C ASN A 18 1.53 14.56 -1.72
N GLU A 19 2.02 13.76 -2.67
CA GLU A 19 1.58 13.81 -4.07
C GLU A 19 0.08 13.54 -4.20
N ILE A 20 -0.44 12.56 -3.44
CA ILE A 20 -1.87 12.27 -3.40
C ILE A 20 -2.65 13.46 -2.84
N ILE A 21 -2.24 14.05 -1.72
CA ILE A 21 -2.91 15.24 -1.14
C ILE A 21 -2.89 16.41 -2.12
N ARG A 22 -1.78 16.61 -2.84
CA ARG A 22 -1.60 17.73 -3.78
C ARG A 22 -2.58 17.66 -4.95
N ASN A 23 -2.71 16.48 -5.55
CA ASN A 23 -3.53 16.27 -6.75
C ASN A 23 -4.98 15.92 -6.39
N ARG A 24 -5.21 15.34 -5.20
CA ARG A 24 -6.53 14.97 -4.69
C ARG A 24 -6.65 15.36 -3.21
N PRO A 25 -7.15 16.58 -2.92
CA PRO A 25 -7.26 17.05 -1.54
C PRO A 25 -8.11 16.11 -0.68
N MET A 26 -7.46 15.44 0.27
CA MET A 26 -8.06 14.61 1.29
C MET A 26 -7.22 14.68 2.57
N PRO A 27 -7.77 14.31 3.74
CA PRO A 27 -6.99 14.22 4.98
C PRO A 27 -5.82 13.24 4.83
N LEU A 28 -4.71 13.51 5.53
CA LEU A 28 -3.52 12.65 5.52
C LEU A 28 -3.85 11.21 5.94
N SER A 29 -4.80 11.02 6.86
CA SER A 29 -5.26 9.69 7.27
C SER A 29 -5.80 8.86 6.09
N GLY A 30 -6.39 9.49 5.08
CA GLY A 30 -6.75 8.80 3.84
C GLY A 30 -5.57 8.63 2.90
N ALA A 31 -4.84 9.73 2.65
CA ALA A 31 -3.78 9.76 1.65
C ALA A 31 -2.60 8.83 1.98
N ILE A 32 -2.32 8.57 3.25
CA ILE A 32 -1.20 7.71 3.65
C ILE A 32 -1.43 6.25 3.30
N SER A 33 -2.67 5.74 3.38
CA SER A 33 -3.02 4.38 2.96
C SER A 33 -2.84 4.21 1.44
N VAL A 34 -3.37 5.16 0.67
CA VAL A 34 -3.23 5.21 -0.78
C VAL A 34 -1.74 5.41 -1.17
N GLY A 35 -0.99 6.17 -0.39
CA GLY A 35 0.46 6.35 -0.58
C GLY A 35 1.25 5.06 -0.35
N PHE A 36 0.84 4.26 0.64
CA PHE A 36 1.43 2.94 0.89
C PHE A 36 1.09 1.95 -0.24
N ALA A 37 -0.14 1.98 -0.76
CA ALA A 37 -0.48 1.25 -1.99
C ALA A 37 0.40 1.71 -3.17
N GLY A 38 0.60 3.02 -3.31
CA GLY A 38 1.50 3.58 -4.32
C GLY A 38 2.95 3.15 -4.17
N LEU A 39 3.41 2.92 -2.93
CA LEU A 39 4.76 2.43 -2.69
C LEU A 39 4.92 0.98 -3.17
N ILE A 40 3.95 0.11 -2.87
CA ILE A 40 3.94 -1.26 -3.41
C ILE A 40 3.86 -1.24 -4.94
N GLY A 41 3.02 -0.37 -5.51
CA GLY A 41 2.91 -0.22 -6.96
C GLY A 41 4.21 0.28 -7.60
N LEU A 42 4.92 1.21 -6.96
CA LEU A 42 6.23 1.70 -7.39
C LEU A 42 7.26 0.56 -7.37
N GLU A 43 7.39 -0.16 -6.25
CA GLU A 43 8.31 -1.29 -6.15
C GLU A 43 7.98 -2.37 -7.18
N ALA A 44 6.70 -2.69 -7.39
CA ALA A 44 6.29 -3.65 -8.40
C ALA A 44 6.82 -3.26 -9.79
N ILE A 45 6.67 -2.00 -10.20
CA ILE A 45 7.17 -1.52 -11.49
C ILE A 45 8.71 -1.56 -11.53
N LEU A 46 9.37 -1.03 -10.51
CA LEU A 46 10.84 -0.96 -10.45
C LEU A 46 11.48 -2.35 -10.47
N LEU A 47 10.99 -3.27 -9.66
CA LEU A 47 11.52 -4.63 -9.55
C LEU A 47 11.33 -5.41 -10.84
N ASN A 48 10.21 -5.25 -11.53
CA ASN A 48 10.01 -5.87 -12.84
C ASN A 48 10.99 -5.30 -13.89
N ILE A 49 11.18 -3.97 -13.93
CA ILE A 49 12.16 -3.35 -14.84
C ILE A 49 13.57 -3.85 -14.53
N LEU A 50 13.98 -3.88 -13.26
CA LEU A 50 15.30 -4.37 -12.86
C LEU A 50 15.48 -5.86 -13.17
N SER A 51 14.43 -6.67 -13.06
CA SER A 51 14.48 -8.10 -13.35
C SER A 51 14.79 -8.42 -14.80
N LEU A 52 14.39 -7.55 -15.74
CA LEU A 52 14.77 -7.68 -17.17
C LEU A 52 16.28 -7.70 -17.37
N PHE A 53 17.04 -7.05 -16.47
CA PHE A 53 18.49 -6.95 -16.53
C PHE A 53 19.20 -7.75 -15.44
N ARG A 54 18.46 -8.57 -14.67
CA ARG A 54 18.96 -9.22 -13.45
C ARG A 54 19.65 -8.23 -12.50
N ALA A 55 19.08 -7.04 -12.38
CA ALA A 55 19.65 -5.91 -11.66
C ALA A 55 18.96 -5.69 -10.29
N VAL A 56 18.22 -6.67 -9.77
CA VAL A 56 17.59 -6.58 -8.44
C VAL A 56 18.66 -6.77 -7.37
N THR A 57 19.41 -5.71 -7.10
CA THR A 57 20.51 -5.69 -6.12
C THR A 57 20.42 -4.46 -5.22
N SER A 58 21.10 -4.53 -4.08
CA SER A 58 21.20 -3.42 -3.11
C SER A 58 21.60 -2.09 -3.76
N LYS A 59 22.59 -2.14 -4.67
CA LYS A 59 23.14 -0.97 -5.36
C LYS A 59 22.08 -0.25 -6.19
N TYR A 60 21.37 -0.95 -7.06
CA TYR A 60 20.40 -0.33 -7.96
C TYR A 60 19.16 0.13 -7.22
N ILE A 61 18.66 -0.64 -6.25
CA ILE A 61 17.56 -0.22 -5.39
C ILE A 61 17.91 1.06 -4.65
N PHE A 62 19.09 1.14 -4.03
CA PHE A 62 19.51 2.35 -3.32
C PHE A 62 19.61 3.56 -4.26
N ILE A 63 20.29 3.42 -5.41
CA ILE A 63 20.48 4.51 -6.37
C ILE A 63 19.15 5.05 -6.89
N ILE A 64 18.25 4.16 -7.34
CA ILE A 64 16.96 4.57 -7.93
C ILE A 64 16.12 5.34 -6.91
N HIS A 65 16.06 4.86 -5.66
CA HIS A 65 15.28 5.53 -4.62
C HIS A 65 15.86 6.88 -4.21
N ILE A 66 17.19 7.01 -4.15
CA ILE A 66 17.85 8.31 -3.94
C ILE A 66 17.55 9.26 -5.11
N VAL A 67 17.63 8.80 -6.36
CA VAL A 67 17.30 9.60 -7.55
C VAL A 67 15.85 10.08 -7.52
N ILE A 68 14.90 9.23 -7.12
CA ILE A 68 13.48 9.61 -6.97
C ILE A 68 13.33 10.72 -5.92
N ILE A 69 13.96 10.56 -4.75
CA ILE A 69 13.87 11.54 -3.65
C ILE A 69 14.52 12.86 -4.05
N CYS A 70 15.72 12.83 -4.65
CA CYS A 70 16.41 14.02 -5.13
C CYS A 70 15.61 14.74 -6.21
N SER A 71 15.07 14.01 -7.18
CA SER A 71 14.25 14.59 -8.26
C SER A 71 12.99 15.27 -7.69
N TRP A 72 12.33 14.63 -6.72
CA TRP A 72 11.19 15.21 -6.03
C TRP A 72 11.58 16.47 -5.23
N ALA A 73 12.69 16.44 -4.50
CA ALA A 73 13.17 17.58 -3.72
C ALA A 73 13.51 18.78 -4.62
N VAL A 74 14.20 18.54 -5.74
CA VAL A 74 14.49 19.55 -6.76
C VAL A 74 13.21 20.14 -7.33
N TRP A 75 12.22 19.30 -7.68
CA TRP A 75 10.92 19.76 -8.17
C TRP A 75 10.18 20.65 -7.16
N VAL A 76 10.14 20.25 -5.88
CA VAL A 76 9.53 21.05 -4.79
C VAL A 76 10.22 22.39 -4.63
N PHE A 77 11.56 22.39 -4.67
CA PHE A 77 12.37 23.60 -4.53
C PHE A 77 12.07 24.61 -5.66
N PHE A 78 12.08 24.16 -6.92
CA PHE A 78 11.78 25.03 -8.07
C PHE A 78 10.34 25.53 -8.08
N LYS A 79 9.37 24.71 -7.65
CA LYS A 79 7.96 25.14 -7.54
C LYS A 79 7.68 26.05 -6.33
N LYS A 80 8.66 26.27 -5.44
CA LYS A 80 8.50 27.02 -4.17
C LYS A 80 7.27 26.55 -3.39
N ASP A 81 7.01 25.24 -3.39
CA ASP A 81 5.75 24.69 -2.90
C ASP A 81 5.68 24.72 -1.35
N LYS A 82 4.94 25.70 -0.81
CA LYS A 82 4.70 25.82 0.65
C LYS A 82 3.84 24.69 1.21
N ARG A 83 3.22 23.84 0.38
CA ARG A 83 2.35 22.72 0.81
C ARG A 83 3.14 21.62 1.51
N VAL A 84 4.40 21.40 1.17
CA VAL A 84 5.24 20.38 1.81
C VAL A 84 5.41 20.66 3.31
N LYS A 85 5.69 21.92 3.68
CA LYS A 85 5.77 22.32 5.09
C LYS A 85 4.44 22.09 5.82
N LYS A 86 3.30 22.40 5.17
CA LYS A 86 1.97 22.11 5.73
C LYS A 86 1.75 20.61 5.93
N CYS A 87 2.16 19.78 4.98
CA CYS A 87 2.05 18.33 5.08
C CYS A 87 2.86 17.78 6.27
N LEU A 88 4.11 18.22 6.44
CA LEU A 88 4.95 17.85 7.60
C LEU A 88 4.29 18.22 8.94
N ILE A 89 3.68 19.41 9.02
CA ILE A 89 2.93 19.82 10.23
C ILE A 89 1.73 18.90 10.48
N ILE A 90 1.04 18.44 9.43
CA ILE A 90 -0.09 17.51 9.56
C ILE A 90 0.40 16.13 10.06
N TYR A 91 1.51 15.62 9.52
CA TYR A 91 2.17 14.40 10.00
C TYR A 91 2.48 14.49 11.50
N TYR A 92 3.14 15.57 11.91
CA TYR A 92 3.44 15.82 13.33
C TYR A 92 2.18 15.89 14.20
N ARG A 93 1.11 16.55 13.72
CA ARG A 93 -0.17 16.63 14.45
C ARG A 93 -0.84 15.26 14.62
N ILE A 94 -0.83 14.42 13.59
CA ILE A 94 -1.39 13.05 13.69
C ILE A 94 -0.57 12.23 14.68
N PHE A 95 0.77 12.26 14.57
CA PHE A 95 1.65 11.56 15.50
C PHE A 95 1.44 12.01 16.95
N ARG A 96 1.41 13.33 17.18
CA ARG A 96 1.13 13.90 18.50
C ARG A 96 -0.26 13.51 19.00
N MET A 97 -1.27 13.47 18.13
CA MET A 97 -2.62 13.03 18.50
C MET A 97 -2.64 11.56 18.93
N LEU A 98 -1.95 10.67 18.22
CA LEU A 98 -1.90 9.24 18.54
C LEU A 98 -1.27 8.99 19.92
N ILE A 99 -0.24 9.76 20.28
CA ILE A 99 0.50 9.57 21.52
C ILE A 99 -0.16 10.26 22.71
N PHE A 100 -0.58 11.52 22.56
CA PHE A 100 -0.95 12.37 23.69
C PHE A 100 -2.45 12.49 23.93
N ARG A 101 -3.31 11.98 23.04
CA ARG A 101 -4.76 11.99 23.28
C ARG A 101 -5.10 10.94 24.33
N ARG A 102 -5.75 11.35 25.44
CA ARG A 102 -6.14 10.47 26.56
C ARG A 102 -6.79 9.16 26.12
N SER A 103 -7.69 9.22 25.15
CA SER A 103 -8.39 8.05 24.62
C SER A 103 -7.48 7.00 23.97
N PHE A 104 -6.27 7.38 23.53
CA PHE A 104 -5.30 6.51 22.86
C PHE A 104 -4.09 6.17 23.71
N GLN A 105 -3.85 6.88 24.82
CA GLN A 105 -2.72 6.62 25.71
C GLN A 105 -2.67 5.17 26.22
N LEU A 106 -3.84 4.53 26.40
CA LEU A 106 -3.93 3.12 26.78
C LEU A 106 -3.45 2.16 25.68
N LEU A 107 -3.45 2.57 24.42
CA LEU A 107 -3.03 1.76 23.29
C LEU A 107 -1.53 1.89 22.98
N VAL A 108 -0.90 2.99 23.41
CA VAL A 108 0.52 3.26 23.14
C VAL A 108 1.44 2.14 23.67
N PRO A 109 1.29 1.62 24.90
CA PRO A 109 2.11 0.50 25.38
C PRO A 109 1.94 -0.75 24.50
N LEU A 110 0.72 -1.06 24.06
CA LEU A 110 0.44 -2.19 23.17
C LEU A 110 1.14 -2.02 21.82
N TRP A 111 1.06 -0.84 21.21
CA TRP A 111 1.75 -0.54 19.95
C TRP A 111 3.27 -0.65 20.07
N ILE A 112 3.83 -0.20 21.20
CA ILE A 112 5.27 -0.33 21.49
C ILE A 112 5.65 -1.80 21.61
N ILE A 113 4.88 -2.60 22.37
CA ILE A 113 5.15 -4.03 22.53
C ILE A 113 5.10 -4.73 21.17
N ILE A 114 4.07 -4.50 20.35
CA ILE A 114 3.95 -5.09 19.01
C ILE A 114 5.10 -4.63 18.10
N GLY A 115 5.50 -3.37 18.16
CA GLY A 115 6.61 -2.84 17.37
C GLY A 115 7.95 -3.46 17.77
N ILE A 116 8.18 -3.63 19.08
CA ILE A 116 9.36 -4.31 19.62
C ILE A 116 9.34 -5.78 19.22
N THR A 117 8.19 -6.46 19.29
CA THR A 117 8.13 -7.87 18.92
C THR A 117 8.37 -8.05 17.43
N ALA A 118 7.79 -7.21 16.58
CA ALA A 118 8.07 -7.19 15.15
C ALA A 118 9.56 -6.96 14.88
N TRP A 119 10.21 -6.04 15.60
CA TRP A 119 11.63 -5.75 15.39
C TRP A 119 12.59 -6.87 15.82
N ILE A 120 12.32 -7.48 16.97
CA ILE A 120 13.27 -8.39 17.64
C ILE A 120 13.07 -9.84 17.18
N TYR A 121 11.82 -10.29 17.04
CA TYR A 121 11.54 -11.71 16.82
C TYR A 121 11.50 -12.05 15.33
N PRO A 122 12.25 -13.10 14.90
CA PRO A 122 12.15 -13.59 13.54
C PRO A 122 10.79 -14.26 13.30
N PRO A 123 10.33 -14.33 12.03
CA PRO A 123 9.12 -15.05 11.70
C PRO A 123 9.28 -16.54 12.03
N ASN A 124 8.30 -17.11 12.74
CA ASN A 124 8.31 -18.49 13.21
C ASN A 124 7.07 -19.29 12.78
N ASN A 125 6.23 -18.75 11.90
CA ASN A 125 5.02 -19.41 11.43
C ASN A 125 5.23 -20.14 10.10
N TYR A 126 4.37 -21.11 9.84
CA TYR A 126 4.45 -22.00 8.68
C TYR A 126 4.48 -21.24 7.33
N ASP A 127 3.56 -20.29 7.12
CA ASP A 127 3.47 -19.56 5.84
C ASP A 127 4.70 -18.68 5.59
N SER A 128 5.17 -17.99 6.63
CA SER A 128 6.40 -17.21 6.59
C SER A 128 7.60 -18.05 6.18
N LEU A 129 7.74 -19.24 6.78
CA LEU A 129 8.89 -20.13 6.59
C LEU A 129 8.82 -20.95 5.30
N THR A 130 7.62 -21.19 4.76
CA THR A 130 7.45 -22.03 3.57
C THR A 130 7.42 -21.25 2.26
N TYR A 131 6.89 -20.02 2.26
CA TYR A 131 6.82 -19.27 1.00
C TYR A 131 7.12 -17.78 1.06
N HIS A 132 6.79 -17.02 2.12
CA HIS A 132 7.08 -15.57 2.10
C HIS A 132 8.58 -15.29 2.15
N MET A 133 9.30 -15.84 3.13
CA MET A 133 10.73 -15.59 3.31
C MET A 133 11.62 -16.32 2.29
N PRO A 134 11.38 -17.62 1.97
CA PRO A 134 12.16 -18.30 0.95
C PRO A 134 12.07 -17.63 -0.42
N ARG A 135 10.90 -17.11 -0.79
CA ARG A 135 10.70 -16.34 -2.02
C ARG A 135 11.62 -15.13 -2.11
N VAL A 136 11.68 -14.33 -1.05
CA VAL A 136 12.55 -13.15 -1.03
C VAL A 136 14.01 -13.57 -1.11
N ALA A 137 14.42 -14.63 -0.41
CA ALA A 137 15.79 -15.14 -0.48
C ALA A 137 16.17 -15.60 -1.90
N HIS A 138 15.28 -16.33 -2.59
CA HIS A 138 15.48 -16.73 -3.98
C HIS A 138 15.58 -15.53 -4.93
N TRP A 139 14.75 -14.50 -4.75
CA TRP A 139 14.85 -13.29 -5.58
C TRP A 139 16.16 -12.53 -5.38
N ILE A 140 16.67 -12.46 -4.15
CA ILE A 140 17.97 -11.87 -3.85
C ILE A 140 19.09 -12.67 -4.54
N GLN A 141 19.06 -13.99 -4.43
CA GLN A 141 20.05 -14.88 -5.07
C GLN A 141 20.01 -14.78 -6.60
N ASN A 142 18.81 -14.75 -7.17
CA ASN A 142 18.59 -14.71 -8.62
C ASN A 142 18.74 -13.30 -9.21
N GLN A 143 18.83 -12.26 -8.36
CA GLN A 143 18.81 -10.85 -8.75
C GLN A 143 17.62 -10.50 -9.65
N SER A 144 16.49 -11.18 -9.45
CA SER A 144 15.30 -11.09 -10.28
C SER A 144 14.07 -11.57 -9.50
N ILE A 145 12.91 -10.95 -9.76
CA ILE A 145 11.62 -11.38 -9.24
C ILE A 145 10.85 -12.32 -10.20
N GLU A 146 11.54 -12.84 -11.22
CA GLU A 146 11.01 -13.88 -12.11
C GLU A 146 10.71 -15.20 -11.38
N TYR A 147 9.88 -16.03 -12.00
CA TYR A 147 9.63 -17.38 -11.50
C TYR A 147 10.92 -18.20 -11.51
N TYR A 148 11.05 -19.05 -10.51
CA TYR A 148 12.20 -19.93 -10.36
C TYR A 148 11.76 -21.36 -10.05
N PRO A 149 12.57 -22.38 -10.38
CA PRO A 149 12.25 -23.77 -10.07
C PRO A 149 12.14 -23.99 -8.55
N THR A 150 11.00 -24.48 -8.10
CA THR A 150 10.76 -24.79 -6.68
C THR A 150 9.66 -25.86 -6.57
N PRO A 151 9.76 -26.82 -5.64
CA PRO A 151 8.68 -27.77 -5.39
C PRO A 151 7.49 -27.13 -4.63
N ILE A 152 7.61 -25.86 -4.22
CA ILE A 152 6.57 -25.14 -3.48
C ILE A 152 5.93 -24.09 -4.39
N ASP A 153 4.91 -24.48 -5.15
CA ASP A 153 4.22 -23.60 -6.11
C ASP A 153 3.75 -22.28 -5.52
N ARG A 154 3.38 -22.29 -4.22
CA ARG A 154 2.95 -21.09 -3.48
C ARG A 154 3.98 -19.96 -3.55
N GLN A 155 5.27 -20.30 -3.65
CA GLN A 155 6.34 -19.32 -3.79
C GLN A 155 6.30 -18.55 -5.11
N ASN A 156 5.76 -19.11 -6.18
CA ASN A 156 5.62 -18.41 -7.47
C ASN A 156 4.20 -17.87 -7.68
N VAL A 157 3.18 -18.67 -7.34
CA VAL A 157 1.78 -18.40 -7.73
C VAL A 157 1.09 -17.39 -6.81
N MET A 158 1.44 -17.35 -5.52
CA MET A 158 0.81 -16.39 -4.60
C MET A 158 1.21 -14.95 -4.94
N GLY A 159 0.30 -14.00 -4.71
CA GLY A 159 0.56 -12.58 -4.93
C GLY A 159 1.84 -12.10 -4.20
N PRO A 160 2.76 -11.39 -4.87
CA PRO A 160 4.06 -10.96 -4.30
C PRO A 160 4.06 -9.56 -3.67
N GLY A 161 2.91 -8.88 -3.59
CA GLY A 161 2.87 -7.43 -3.32
C GLY A 161 3.47 -7.00 -1.97
N ALA A 162 3.30 -7.80 -0.91
CA ALA A 162 3.89 -7.49 0.39
C ALA A 162 5.40 -7.78 0.39
N GLU A 163 5.79 -8.86 -0.27
CA GLU A 163 7.16 -9.36 -0.35
C GLU A 163 8.07 -8.44 -1.15
N TYR A 164 7.53 -7.61 -2.05
CA TYR A 164 8.29 -6.54 -2.68
C TYR A 164 8.86 -5.54 -1.65
N LEU A 165 8.09 -5.19 -0.61
CA LEU A 165 8.60 -4.33 0.47
C LEU A 165 9.57 -5.07 1.39
N ILE A 166 9.37 -6.37 1.60
CA ILE A 166 10.33 -7.21 2.35
C ILE A 166 11.66 -7.26 1.59
N LEU A 167 11.62 -7.49 0.27
CA LEU A 167 12.78 -7.49 -0.62
C LEU A 167 13.49 -6.13 -0.61
N PHE A 168 12.75 -5.04 -0.72
CA PHE A 168 13.29 -3.68 -0.59
C PHE A 168 14.09 -3.52 0.71
N PHE A 169 13.52 -3.92 1.85
CA PHE A 169 14.22 -3.82 3.12
C PHE A 169 15.46 -4.71 3.17
N GLN A 170 15.33 -5.99 2.81
CA GLN A 170 16.41 -6.96 2.88
C GLN A 170 17.59 -6.61 1.97
N LEU A 171 17.33 -6.11 0.76
CA LEU A 171 18.40 -5.65 -0.15
C LEU A 171 19.18 -4.48 0.46
N LEU A 172 18.51 -3.55 1.15
CA LEU A 172 19.17 -2.39 1.74
C LEU A 172 19.87 -2.70 3.07
N THR A 173 19.35 -3.63 3.86
CA THR A 173 19.93 -3.98 5.17
C THR A 173 20.92 -5.13 5.11
N GLY A 174 20.83 -6.00 4.10
CA GLY A 174 21.49 -7.31 4.07
C GLY A 174 20.94 -8.28 5.14
N SER A 175 19.73 -8.03 5.64
CA SER A 175 19.14 -8.77 6.78
C SER A 175 17.62 -8.77 6.74
N ASP A 176 17.02 -9.85 7.21
CA ASP A 176 15.57 -10.06 7.38
C ASP A 176 14.92 -9.35 8.57
N ARG A 177 15.69 -8.64 9.42
CA ARG A 177 15.20 -7.98 10.65
C ARG A 177 14.03 -7.00 10.44
N LEU A 178 13.88 -6.45 9.23
CA LEU A 178 12.81 -5.50 8.91
C LEU A 178 11.63 -6.15 8.16
N ALA A 179 11.65 -7.47 7.92
CA ALA A 179 10.62 -8.14 7.12
C ALA A 179 9.22 -8.02 7.74
N THR A 180 9.13 -8.20 9.05
CA THR A 180 7.90 -8.10 9.86
C THR A 180 7.36 -6.66 9.94
N LEU A 181 8.22 -5.65 9.74
CA LEU A 181 7.79 -4.25 9.82
C LEU A 181 6.81 -3.88 8.72
N VAL A 182 6.77 -4.63 7.61
CA VAL A 182 5.77 -4.42 6.55
C VAL A 182 4.35 -4.61 7.09
N GLN A 183 4.11 -5.69 7.85
CA GLN A 183 2.84 -5.94 8.52
C GLN A 183 2.59 -4.94 9.65
N PHE A 184 3.61 -4.63 10.47
CA PHE A 184 3.48 -3.65 11.55
C PHE A 184 3.10 -2.25 11.05
N PHE A 185 3.77 -1.76 10.00
CA PHE A 185 3.41 -0.48 9.39
C PHE A 185 2.00 -0.54 8.80
N SER A 186 1.62 -1.65 8.17
CA SER A 186 0.26 -1.81 7.65
C SER A 186 -0.80 -1.73 8.74
N PHE A 187 -0.54 -2.34 9.91
CA PHE A 187 -1.38 -2.26 11.09
C PHE A 187 -1.53 -0.81 11.62
N MET A 188 -0.41 -0.08 11.77
CA MET A 188 -0.46 1.32 12.21
C MET A 188 -1.21 2.21 11.20
N LEU A 189 -0.99 1.99 9.90
CA LEU A 189 -1.65 2.75 8.85
C LEU A 189 -3.15 2.45 8.76
N LEU A 190 -3.57 1.20 9.02
CA LEU A 190 -4.99 0.84 9.16
C LEU A 190 -5.66 1.65 10.27
N ILE A 191 -5.04 1.69 11.45
CA ILE A 191 -5.52 2.45 12.60
C ILE A 191 -5.64 3.94 12.24
N ILE A 192 -4.61 4.53 11.64
CA ILE A 192 -4.62 5.93 11.20
C ILE A 192 -5.75 6.19 10.19
N SER A 193 -5.94 5.27 9.25
CA SER A 193 -6.90 5.42 8.16
C SER A 193 -8.35 5.38 8.61
N THR A 194 -8.65 4.74 9.74
CA THR A 194 -10.00 4.75 10.35
C THR A 194 -10.53 6.17 10.57
N TYR A 195 -9.64 7.14 10.84
CA TYR A 195 -10.01 8.54 10.99
C TYR A 195 -10.66 9.12 9.73
N TYR A 196 -10.16 8.74 8.55
CA TYR A 196 -10.80 9.16 7.30
C TYR A 196 -12.05 8.35 7.02
N VAL A 197 -12.03 7.04 7.23
CA VAL A 197 -13.18 6.16 6.97
C VAL A 197 -14.43 6.64 7.70
N ILE A 198 -14.32 6.95 9.00
CA ILE A 198 -15.42 7.49 9.82
C ILE A 198 -16.00 8.77 9.22
N ARG A 199 -15.16 9.64 8.64
CA ARG A 199 -15.63 10.85 7.94
C ARG A 199 -16.35 10.53 6.64
N ILE A 200 -15.86 9.55 5.88
CA ILE A 200 -16.48 9.15 4.60
C ILE A 200 -17.88 8.55 4.85
N ILE A 201 -18.02 7.69 5.87
CA ILE A 201 -19.30 7.09 6.27
C ILE A 201 -20.19 8.04 7.09
N LYS A 202 -19.71 9.27 7.37
CA LYS A 202 -20.40 10.30 8.16
C LYS A 202 -20.78 9.87 9.59
N LEU A 203 -19.99 8.97 10.19
CA LEU A 203 -20.21 8.54 11.56
C LEU A 203 -19.72 9.63 12.54
N PRO A 204 -20.42 9.90 13.66
CA PRO A 204 -20.00 10.88 14.65
C PRO A 204 -18.60 10.60 15.22
N GLN A 205 -17.77 11.63 15.35
CA GLN A 205 -16.37 11.51 15.82
C GLN A 205 -16.24 10.96 17.25
N LYS A 206 -17.32 10.98 18.05
CA LYS A 206 -17.36 10.35 19.37
C LYS A 206 -17.10 8.83 19.34
N TRP A 207 -17.37 8.17 18.21
CA TRP A 207 -17.18 6.72 18.04
C TRP A 207 -15.74 6.33 17.70
N LEU A 208 -14.91 7.28 17.26
CA LEU A 208 -13.54 7.01 16.82
C LEU A 208 -12.69 6.27 17.87
N PRO A 209 -12.68 6.65 19.16
CA PRO A 209 -11.93 5.91 20.17
C PRO A 209 -12.32 4.44 20.28
N TYR A 210 -13.62 4.14 20.28
CA TYR A 210 -14.13 2.79 20.40
C TYR A 210 -13.75 1.93 19.19
N ILE A 211 -13.89 2.49 17.98
CA ILE A 211 -13.48 1.81 16.74
C ILE A 211 -11.98 1.52 16.75
N MET A 212 -11.16 2.49 17.16
CA MET A 212 -9.71 2.31 17.24
C MET A 212 -9.30 1.27 18.28
N ILE A 213 -9.95 1.24 19.45
CA ILE A 213 -9.72 0.22 20.48
C ILE A 213 -10.03 -1.15 19.88
N ILE A 214 -11.24 -1.37 19.36
CA ILE A 214 -11.66 -2.65 18.78
C ILE A 214 -10.71 -3.10 17.66
N ALA A 215 -10.35 -2.19 16.75
CA ALA A 215 -9.45 -2.51 15.63
C ALA A 215 -8.02 -2.83 16.10
N THR A 216 -7.53 -2.15 17.14
CA THR A 216 -6.18 -2.35 17.68
C THR A 216 -6.09 -3.62 18.53
N THR A 217 -7.14 -3.93 19.29
CA THR A 217 -7.16 -5.05 20.24
C THR A 217 -7.67 -6.36 19.63
N ALA A 218 -8.01 -6.36 18.34
CA ALA A 218 -8.41 -7.58 17.65
C ALA A 218 -7.27 -8.61 17.70
N PRO A 219 -7.45 -9.80 18.32
CA PRO A 219 -6.37 -10.75 18.53
C PRO A 219 -5.66 -11.15 17.23
N ILE A 220 -6.43 -11.37 16.16
CA ILE A 220 -5.88 -11.70 14.84
C ILE A 220 -5.01 -10.57 14.28
N ALA A 221 -5.38 -9.30 14.48
CA ALA A 221 -4.59 -8.17 14.00
C ALA A 221 -3.28 -8.02 14.77
N ILE A 222 -3.30 -8.25 16.09
CA ILE A 222 -2.11 -8.24 16.94
C ILE A 222 -1.14 -9.35 16.51
N MET A 223 -1.63 -10.57 16.34
CA MET A 223 -0.80 -11.71 15.93
C MET A 223 -0.20 -11.54 14.53
N GLU A 224 -0.95 -10.92 13.61
CA GLU A 224 -0.48 -10.67 12.26
C GLU A 224 0.55 -9.52 12.19
N ALA A 225 0.46 -8.53 13.09
CA ALA A 225 1.31 -7.34 13.08
C ALA A 225 2.80 -7.63 13.38
N SER A 226 3.12 -8.79 13.94
CA SER A 226 4.49 -9.22 14.25
C SER A 226 4.97 -10.42 13.43
N ASN A 227 4.42 -10.65 12.24
CA ASN A 227 4.87 -11.72 11.34
C ASN A 227 5.11 -11.20 9.89
N THR A 228 5.49 -12.08 8.96
CA THR A 228 5.81 -11.72 7.56
C THR A 228 4.77 -12.15 6.51
N LYS A 229 3.55 -12.49 6.95
CA LYS A 229 2.43 -12.70 6.03
C LYS A 229 1.95 -11.38 5.40
N ASN A 230 0.81 -11.42 4.73
CA ASN A 230 0.30 -10.28 3.96
C ASN A 230 -1.14 -9.86 4.32
N ASP A 231 -1.73 -10.38 5.39
CA ASP A 231 -3.14 -10.14 5.71
C ASP A 231 -3.45 -8.69 6.12
N LEU A 232 -2.60 -8.06 6.95
CA LEU A 232 -2.79 -6.63 7.30
C LEU A 232 -2.48 -5.72 6.13
N VAL A 233 -1.53 -6.11 5.27
CA VAL A 233 -1.27 -5.43 3.99
C VAL A 233 -2.54 -5.49 3.14
N ALA A 234 -3.13 -6.68 2.97
CA ALA A 234 -4.37 -6.86 2.20
C ALA A 234 -5.53 -6.04 2.77
N ALA A 235 -5.68 -5.99 4.09
CA ALA A 235 -6.68 -5.16 4.76
C ALA A 235 -6.45 -3.66 4.50
N LEU A 236 -5.20 -3.18 4.59
CA LEU A 236 -4.86 -1.78 4.29
C LEU A 236 -5.13 -1.43 2.83
N ILE A 237 -4.80 -2.34 1.90
CA ILE A 237 -5.03 -2.13 0.47
C ILE A 237 -6.53 -2.16 0.14
N THR A 238 -7.30 -3.05 0.76
CA THR A 238 -8.78 -3.02 0.68
C THR A 238 -9.31 -1.65 1.08
N LEU A 239 -8.82 -1.09 2.18
CA LEU A 239 -9.20 0.23 2.64
C LEU A 239 -8.74 1.33 1.68
N SER A 240 -7.55 1.20 1.11
CA SER A 240 -7.00 2.12 0.10
C SER A 240 -7.84 2.14 -1.19
N ILE A 241 -8.37 0.99 -1.61
CA ILE A 241 -9.32 0.88 -2.73
C ILE A 241 -10.61 1.62 -2.38
N ILE A 242 -11.18 1.41 -1.19
CA ILE A 242 -12.41 2.11 -0.75
C ILE A 242 -12.17 3.63 -0.63
N ILE A 243 -11.06 4.05 -0.04
CA ILE A 243 -10.67 5.46 0.15
C ILE A 243 -10.43 6.15 -1.20
N SER A 244 -9.75 5.48 -2.14
CA SER A 244 -9.60 5.98 -3.50
C SER A 244 -10.94 6.05 -4.24
N GLY A 245 -11.89 5.17 -3.94
CA GLY A 245 -13.27 5.25 -4.42
C GLY A 245 -14.16 6.30 -3.73
N ALA A 246 -13.71 7.01 -2.69
CA ALA A 246 -14.59 7.83 -1.84
C ALA A 246 -15.47 8.86 -2.57
N ARG A 247 -15.01 9.40 -3.71
CA ARG A 247 -15.80 10.33 -4.55
C ARG A 247 -17.03 9.67 -5.17
N PHE A 248 -17.01 8.35 -5.34
CA PHE A 248 -18.09 7.58 -5.95
C PHE A 248 -19.25 7.33 -4.99
N PHE A 249 -19.07 7.33 -3.68
CA PHE A 249 -20.18 7.09 -2.74
C PHE A 249 -20.47 8.27 -1.81
N SER A 250 -19.46 8.96 -1.32
CA SER A 250 -19.63 10.05 -0.34
C SER A 250 -19.38 11.45 -0.92
N GLY A 251 -18.73 11.52 -2.10
CA GLY A 251 -18.35 12.77 -2.74
C GLY A 251 -19.24 13.20 -3.92
N ASN A 252 -18.74 14.18 -4.69
CA ASN A 252 -19.34 14.59 -5.95
C ASN A 252 -18.61 13.93 -7.11
N ILE A 253 -19.27 12.99 -7.76
CA ILE A 253 -18.76 12.24 -8.92
C ILE A 253 -18.32 13.18 -10.06
N LEU A 254 -18.97 14.33 -10.23
CA LEU A 254 -18.64 15.30 -11.30
C LEU A 254 -17.28 15.98 -11.09
N LYS A 255 -16.75 15.96 -9.85
CA LYS A 255 -15.40 16.46 -9.53
C LYS A 255 -14.32 15.40 -9.71
N THR A 256 -14.64 14.20 -10.21
CA THR A 256 -13.64 13.16 -10.51
C THR A 256 -12.74 13.63 -11.65
N GLN A 257 -11.43 13.54 -11.43
CA GLN A 257 -10.38 13.86 -12.37
C GLN A 257 -9.72 12.57 -12.87
N LEU A 258 -8.97 12.64 -13.98
CA LEU A 258 -8.23 11.48 -14.51
C LEU A 258 -7.28 10.85 -13.48
N PHE A 259 -6.66 11.70 -12.64
CA PHE A 259 -5.79 11.24 -11.56
C PHE A 259 -6.52 10.36 -10.53
N ASP A 260 -7.82 10.57 -10.28
CA ASP A 260 -8.58 9.68 -9.38
C ASP A 260 -8.69 8.27 -9.94
N PHE A 261 -8.87 8.14 -11.26
CA PHE A 261 -8.94 6.83 -11.91
C PHE A 261 -7.59 6.12 -11.92
N VAL A 262 -6.49 6.86 -12.14
CA VAL A 262 -5.12 6.31 -12.03
C VAL A 262 -4.87 5.77 -10.62
N ILE A 263 -5.24 6.52 -9.58
CA ILE A 263 -5.11 6.05 -8.19
C ILE A 263 -5.94 4.77 -7.96
N ILE A 264 -7.20 4.75 -8.40
CA ILE A 264 -8.07 3.59 -8.20
C ILE A 264 -7.49 2.37 -8.93
N GLY A 265 -7.07 2.52 -10.18
CA GLY A 265 -6.43 1.48 -10.97
C GLY A 265 -5.16 0.93 -10.31
N MET A 266 -4.29 1.82 -9.84
CA MET A 266 -3.10 1.45 -9.08
C MET A 266 -3.47 0.67 -7.82
N CYS A 267 -4.43 1.15 -7.01
CA CYS A 267 -4.89 0.44 -5.82
C CYS A 267 -5.49 -0.94 -6.13
N LEU A 268 -6.22 -1.08 -7.26
CA LEU A 268 -6.77 -2.36 -7.72
C LEU A 268 -5.65 -3.31 -8.17
N GLY A 269 -4.66 -2.83 -8.93
CA GLY A 269 -3.50 -3.62 -9.32
C GLY A 269 -2.70 -4.10 -8.11
N VAL A 270 -2.46 -3.22 -7.14
CA VAL A 270 -1.81 -3.58 -5.86
C VAL A 270 -2.67 -4.56 -5.06
N GLY A 271 -4.00 -4.38 -5.05
CA GLY A 271 -4.94 -5.31 -4.42
C GLY A 271 -4.81 -6.71 -4.98
N PHE A 272 -4.76 -6.83 -6.30
CA PHE A 272 -4.50 -8.11 -6.98
C PHE A 272 -3.15 -8.72 -6.57
N LEU A 273 -2.08 -7.92 -6.58
CA LEU A 273 -0.73 -8.37 -6.24
C LEU A 273 -0.57 -8.79 -4.78
N VAL A 274 -1.25 -8.15 -3.85
CA VAL A 274 -1.16 -8.50 -2.43
C VAL A 274 -2.04 -9.71 -2.15
N LYS A 275 -3.34 -9.60 -2.45
CA LYS A 275 -4.30 -10.70 -2.23
C LYS A 275 -5.57 -10.42 -3.02
N PRO A 276 -5.94 -11.24 -4.02
CA PRO A 276 -7.16 -11.02 -4.82
C PRO A 276 -8.45 -10.89 -3.99
N THR A 277 -8.48 -11.47 -2.77
CA THR A 277 -9.59 -11.29 -1.83
C THR A 277 -9.82 -9.83 -1.42
N ALA A 278 -8.79 -8.97 -1.46
CA ALA A 278 -8.94 -7.53 -1.23
C ALA A 278 -9.87 -6.89 -2.27
N LEU A 279 -9.82 -7.37 -3.52
CA LEU A 279 -10.73 -6.93 -4.58
C LEU A 279 -12.14 -7.41 -4.33
N ILE A 280 -12.30 -8.68 -3.96
CA ILE A 280 -13.61 -9.28 -3.66
C ILE A 280 -14.33 -8.48 -2.56
N VAL A 281 -13.60 -8.07 -1.52
CA VAL A 281 -14.18 -7.29 -0.41
C VAL A 281 -14.46 -5.83 -0.80
N ALA A 282 -13.56 -5.19 -1.57
CA ALA A 282 -13.70 -3.77 -1.90
C ALA A 282 -14.72 -3.49 -3.03
N LEU A 283 -14.84 -4.39 -4.02
CA LEU A 283 -15.66 -4.18 -5.22
C LEU A 283 -17.15 -3.93 -4.92
N PRO A 284 -17.83 -4.68 -4.02
CA PRO A 284 -19.21 -4.40 -3.67
C PRO A 284 -19.41 -2.97 -3.16
N VAL A 285 -18.50 -2.46 -2.33
CA VAL A 285 -18.57 -1.09 -1.79
C VAL A 285 -18.45 -0.06 -2.90
N LEU A 286 -17.53 -0.29 -3.85
CA LEU A 286 -17.36 0.59 -5.02
C LEU A 286 -18.60 0.57 -5.92
N ILE A 287 -19.14 -0.61 -6.20
CA ILE A 287 -20.33 -0.79 -7.05
C ILE A 287 -21.54 -0.09 -6.42
N ILE A 288 -21.81 -0.35 -5.14
CA ILE A 288 -22.90 0.31 -4.40
C ILE A 288 -22.74 1.84 -4.49
N GLY A 289 -21.50 2.33 -4.34
CA GLY A 289 -21.20 3.75 -4.50
C GLY A 289 -21.56 4.30 -5.87
N ILE A 290 -21.03 3.69 -6.92
CA ILE A 290 -21.29 4.08 -8.30
C ILE A 290 -22.80 4.08 -8.57
N VAL A 291 -23.49 2.99 -8.22
CA VAL A 291 -24.95 2.83 -8.39
C VAL A 291 -25.73 3.93 -7.67
N ALA A 292 -25.37 4.23 -6.41
CA ALA A 292 -26.02 5.28 -5.63
C ALA A 292 -25.91 6.68 -6.27
N GLN A 293 -24.87 6.91 -7.08
CA GLN A 293 -24.68 8.17 -7.78
C GLN A 293 -25.21 8.17 -9.22
N VAL A 294 -25.69 7.05 -9.79
CA VAL A 294 -26.12 6.90 -11.22
C VAL A 294 -27.11 7.98 -11.65
N LYS A 295 -28.01 8.44 -10.78
CA LYS A 295 -28.96 9.51 -11.10
C LYS A 295 -28.28 10.83 -11.50
N LYS A 296 -27.07 11.10 -10.99
CA LYS A 296 -26.24 12.27 -11.35
C LYS A 296 -25.48 12.10 -12.66
N PHE A 297 -25.39 10.88 -13.21
CA PHE A 297 -24.71 10.60 -14.48
C PHE A 297 -25.57 11.00 -15.67
N LYS A 298 -26.90 10.97 -15.53
CA LYS A 298 -27.86 11.25 -16.62
C LYS A 298 -27.80 12.69 -17.16
N THR A 299 -27.15 13.61 -16.44
CA THR A 299 -27.21 15.05 -16.73
C THR A 299 -26.10 15.54 -17.66
N VAL A 300 -25.06 14.74 -17.99
CA VAL A 300 -23.87 15.29 -18.67
C VAL A 300 -23.22 14.30 -19.66
N GLN A 301 -23.37 14.52 -20.97
CA GLN A 301 -22.62 13.80 -22.03
C GLN A 301 -21.09 13.88 -21.84
N LEU A 302 -20.59 15.00 -21.31
CA LEU A 302 -19.18 15.19 -20.96
C LEU A 302 -18.66 14.20 -19.90
N PHE A 303 -19.55 13.72 -19.04
CA PHE A 303 -19.21 12.79 -17.98
C PHE A 303 -18.95 11.39 -18.55
N TRP A 304 -19.72 10.95 -19.55
CA TRP A 304 -19.52 9.65 -20.20
C TRP A 304 -18.12 9.54 -20.85
N LYS A 305 -17.71 10.52 -21.65
CA LYS A 305 -16.37 10.54 -22.26
C LYS A 305 -15.26 10.48 -21.21
N ARG A 306 -15.39 11.24 -20.13
CA ARG A 306 -14.43 11.24 -19.01
C ARG A 306 -14.41 9.92 -18.26
N SER A 307 -15.55 9.25 -18.09
CA SER A 307 -15.64 7.95 -17.45
C SER A 307 -15.01 6.84 -18.28
N VAL A 308 -15.23 6.83 -19.60
CA VAL A 308 -14.58 5.88 -20.51
C VAL A 308 -13.07 6.09 -20.49
N LEU A 309 -12.62 7.34 -20.67
CA LEU A 309 -11.20 7.66 -20.61
C LEU A 309 -10.60 7.31 -19.24
N GLY A 310 -11.30 7.65 -18.16
CA GLY A 310 -10.91 7.29 -16.79
C GLY A 310 -10.79 5.78 -16.59
N PHE A 311 -11.74 4.99 -17.09
CA PHE A 311 -11.68 3.53 -17.03
C PHE A 311 -10.42 3.01 -17.74
N LEU A 312 -10.08 3.52 -18.93
CA LEU A 312 -8.85 3.15 -19.63
C LEU A 312 -7.59 3.50 -18.82
N PHE A 313 -7.53 4.68 -18.20
CA PHE A 313 -6.41 5.04 -17.32
C PHE A 313 -6.32 4.16 -16.06
N SER A 314 -7.46 3.79 -15.49
CA SER A 314 -7.51 2.85 -14.36
C SER A 314 -7.02 1.47 -14.78
N LEU A 315 -7.44 0.98 -15.95
CA LEU A 315 -6.99 -0.29 -16.49
C LEU A 315 -5.48 -0.27 -16.76
N LEU A 316 -4.99 0.79 -17.41
CA LEU A 316 -3.56 0.99 -17.69
C LEU A 316 -2.72 1.00 -16.40
N ALA A 317 -3.17 1.71 -15.37
CA ALA A 317 -2.47 1.75 -14.08
C ALA A 317 -2.48 0.38 -13.39
N ALA A 318 -3.62 -0.33 -13.42
CA ALA A 318 -3.72 -1.67 -12.86
C ALA A 318 -2.80 -2.67 -13.61
N THR A 319 -2.78 -2.61 -14.95
CA THR A 319 -1.95 -3.48 -15.79
C THR A 319 -0.46 -3.15 -15.67
N ALA A 320 -0.09 -1.88 -15.50
CA ALA A 320 1.31 -1.52 -15.28
C ALA A 320 1.86 -2.12 -13.97
N VAL A 321 1.01 -2.22 -12.94
CA VAL A 321 1.39 -2.78 -11.64
C VAL A 321 1.31 -4.31 -11.63
N ALA A 322 0.16 -4.89 -12.01
CA ALA A 322 -0.13 -6.31 -11.86
C ALA A 322 0.11 -7.15 -13.13
N GLY A 323 0.22 -6.50 -14.29
CA GLY A 323 0.35 -7.16 -15.59
C GLY A 323 1.58 -8.08 -15.71
N PRO A 324 2.79 -7.67 -15.27
CA PRO A 324 3.95 -8.55 -15.29
C PRO A 324 3.76 -9.85 -14.49
N ASP A 325 3.13 -9.77 -13.32
CA ASP A 325 2.81 -10.94 -12.49
C ASP A 325 1.76 -11.85 -13.15
N LEU A 326 0.71 -11.25 -13.72
CA LEU A 326 -0.29 -11.98 -14.51
C LEU A 326 0.33 -12.69 -15.71
N TYR A 327 1.24 -12.02 -16.42
CA TYR A 327 1.95 -12.60 -17.55
C TYR A 327 2.76 -13.82 -17.12
N ARG A 328 3.55 -13.70 -16.03
CA ARG A 328 4.29 -14.85 -15.47
C ARG A 328 3.35 -16.01 -15.12
N LYS A 329 2.21 -15.73 -14.47
CA LYS A 329 1.22 -16.76 -14.14
C LYS A 329 0.65 -17.49 -15.35
N VAL A 330 0.49 -16.81 -16.49
CA VAL A 330 -0.02 -17.40 -17.73
C VAL A 330 1.06 -18.19 -18.45
N VAL A 331 2.27 -17.63 -18.60
CA VAL A 331 3.38 -18.27 -19.32
C VAL A 331 3.88 -19.52 -18.60
N TYR A 332 3.99 -19.44 -17.27
CA TYR A 332 4.45 -20.54 -16.44
C TYR A 332 3.31 -21.38 -15.87
N ALA A 333 2.07 -21.22 -16.38
CA ALA A 333 1.02 -22.19 -16.15
C ALA A 333 1.39 -23.47 -16.92
N ALA A 334 2.25 -24.31 -16.32
CA ALA A 334 2.46 -25.66 -16.79
C ALA A 334 1.10 -26.38 -16.91
N PRO A 335 0.89 -27.25 -17.92
CA PRO A 335 -0.26 -28.15 -17.93
C PRO A 335 -0.19 -28.96 -16.63
N ARG A 336 -1.08 -28.64 -15.69
CA ARG A 336 -1.16 -29.34 -14.42
C ARG A 336 -1.74 -30.71 -14.71
N TYR A 337 -0.89 -31.73 -14.65
CA TYR A 337 -1.20 -33.15 -14.83
C TYR A 337 -1.52 -33.57 -16.27
N GLU A 338 -0.49 -34.01 -16.99
CA GLU A 338 -0.55 -35.24 -17.81
C GLU A 338 0.41 -36.27 -17.19
#